data_AF-A0A925CXC2-F1
#
_entry.id   AF-A0A925CXC2-F1
#
_cell.length_a   1.000
_cell.length_b   1.000
_cell.length_c   1.000
_cell.angle_alpha   90.00
_cell.angle_beta   90.00
_cell.angle_gamma   90.00
#
_symmetry.space_group_name_H-M   'P 1'
#
loop_
_entity.id
_entity.type
_entity.pdbx_description
1 polymer ?
#
loop_
_entity_poly.entity_id
_entity_poly.type
_entity_poly.pdbx_seq_one_letter_code
_entity_poly.pdbx_strand_id
1 'polypeptide(L)'
;MKLVHNSLKSSATIAGLTSDAKEAELAGDGKTAAKIYEEILRKHPLNESAYNRLLILYRQSKQPKKELATINAGIKNFEQFFSNAQKPTPVKKIRDLSHAINKLTGLSDKKGKPVYEPEPIARWRKRKEVVLKKINGK
;
A
#
# COMPACT_ATOMS: atom_id res chain seq x y z
N MET A 1 15.72 34.55 3.78
CA MET A 1 14.36 34.44 4.33
C MET A 1 14.28 33.20 5.20
N LYS A 2 14.11 33.34 6.53
CA LYS A 2 13.92 32.21 7.45
C LYS A 2 12.44 31.83 7.42
N LEU A 3 12.11 30.67 6.84
CA LEU A 3 10.80 30.04 7.02
C LEU A 3 10.80 29.37 8.39
N VAL A 4 10.31 30.08 9.40
CA VAL A 4 10.10 29.54 10.74
C VAL A 4 8.75 28.83 10.71
N HIS A 5 8.75 27.51 10.51
CA HIS A 5 7.53 26.72 10.67
C HIS A 5 7.28 26.47 12.15
N ASN A 6 6.15 26.99 12.61
CA ASN A 6 5.53 26.82 13.91
C ASN A 6 5.35 25.31 14.24
N SER A 7 6.34 24.72 14.90
CA SER A 7 6.54 23.27 15.06
C SER A 7 5.71 22.61 16.18
N LEU A 8 4.59 23.21 16.62
CA LEU A 8 3.86 22.72 17.80
C LEU A 8 2.41 22.31 17.55
N LYS A 9 1.89 22.42 16.31
CA LYS A 9 0.51 21.98 15.97
C LYS A 9 0.36 21.13 14.70
N SER A 10 1.46 20.84 13.99
CA SER A 10 1.47 20.04 12.75
C SER A 10 1.19 18.55 13.01
N SER A 11 1.73 17.98 14.09
CA SER A 11 1.86 16.54 14.33
C SER A 11 0.55 15.76 14.61
N ALA A 12 -0.59 16.45 14.75
CA ALA A 12 -1.87 15.78 14.99
C ALA A 12 -2.56 15.30 13.69
N THR A 13 -2.20 15.88 12.53
CA THR A 13 -2.87 15.59 11.25
C THR A 13 -1.99 14.75 10.33
N ILE A 14 -2.61 13.94 9.45
CA ILE A 14 -1.89 13.13 8.46
C ILE A 14 -0.98 14.00 7.57
N ALA A 15 -1.47 15.19 7.20
CA ALA A 15 -0.73 16.13 6.38
C ALA A 15 0.56 16.58 7.08
N GLY A 16 0.48 16.89 8.38
CA GLY A 16 1.64 17.22 9.19
C GLY A 16 2.62 16.07 9.32
N LEU A 17 2.14 14.86 9.68
CA LEU A 17 2.98 13.66 9.72
C LEU A 17 3.67 13.38 8.37
N THR A 18 2.99 13.64 7.25
CA THR A 18 3.56 13.46 5.92
C THR A 18 4.65 14.49 5.63
N SER A 19 4.49 15.74 6.11
CA SER A 19 5.52 16.77 6.02
C SER A 19 6.74 16.40 6.85
N ASP A 20 6.53 16.06 8.12
CA ASP A 20 7.59 15.70 9.07
C ASP A 20 8.38 14.48 8.57
N ALA A 21 7.70 13.47 7.99
CA ALA A 21 8.36 12.32 7.38
C ALA A 21 9.24 12.71 6.19
N LYS A 22 8.78 13.62 5.32
CA LYS A 22 9.55 14.11 4.17
C LYS A 22 10.75 14.94 4.62
N GLU A 23 10.58 15.80 5.62
CA GLU A 23 11.69 16.58 6.18
C GLU A 23 12.77 15.66 6.76
N ALA A 24 12.38 14.61 7.49
CA ALA A 24 13.30 13.59 7.97
C ALA A 24 14.01 12.85 6.82
N GLU A 25 13.31 12.52 5.73
CA GLU A 25 13.95 11.95 4.53
C GLU A 25 14.96 12.90 3.89
N LEU A 26 14.62 14.19 3.76
CA LEU A 26 15.51 15.22 3.20
C LEU A 26 16.74 15.47 4.07
N ALA A 27 16.58 15.37 5.40
CA ALA A 27 17.68 15.43 6.36
C ALA A 27 18.57 14.18 6.35
N GLY A 28 18.23 13.15 5.55
CA GLY A 28 18.95 11.89 5.50
C GLY A 28 18.64 10.95 6.67
N ASP A 29 17.73 11.33 7.58
CA ASP A 29 17.30 10.48 8.68
C ASP A 29 16.19 9.51 8.25
N GLY A 30 16.60 8.51 7.47
CA GLY A 30 15.70 7.45 6.99
C GLY A 30 15.09 6.61 8.13
N LYS A 31 15.68 6.60 9.33
CA LYS A 31 15.12 5.85 10.47
C LYS A 31 13.93 6.59 11.08
N THR A 32 14.06 7.90 11.29
CA THR A 32 12.96 8.73 11.79
C THR A 32 11.84 8.82 10.77
N ALA A 33 12.16 9.01 9.49
CA ALA A 33 11.17 8.96 8.41
C ALA A 33 10.38 7.65 8.40
N ALA A 34 11.05 6.50 8.51
CA ALA A 34 10.39 5.20 8.54
C ALA A 34 9.40 5.07 9.70
N LYS A 35 9.77 5.54 10.91
CA LYS A 35 8.86 5.54 12.08
C LYS A 35 7.62 6.39 11.85
N ILE A 36 7.78 7.58 11.25
CA ILE A 36 6.64 8.47 10.99
C ILE A 36 5.71 7.85 9.94
N TYR A 37 6.26 7.23 8.88
CA TYR A 37 5.43 6.50 7.91
C TYR A 37 4.72 5.29 8.52
N GLU A 38 5.35 4.56 9.44
CA GLU A 38 4.68 3.50 10.19
C GLU A 38 3.54 4.04 11.04
N GLU A 39 3.70 5.19 11.68
CA GLU A 39 2.63 5.85 12.43
C GLU A 39 1.45 6.24 11.51
N ILE A 40 1.74 6.80 10.34
CA ILE A 40 0.72 7.10 9.33
C ILE A 40 -0.05 5.84 8.96
N LEU A 41 0.63 4.71 8.75
CA LEU A 41 -0.01 3.44 8.38
C LEU A 41 -0.83 2.82 9.52
N ARG A 42 -0.46 3.06 10.79
CA ARG A 42 -1.26 2.64 11.94
C ARG A 42 -2.60 3.40 12.00
N LYS A 43 -2.59 4.69 11.67
CA LYS A 43 -3.78 5.55 11.65
C LYS A 43 -4.60 5.36 10.36
N HIS A 44 -3.91 5.20 9.23
CA HIS A 44 -4.49 5.09 7.89
C HIS A 44 -3.88 3.92 7.12
N PRO A 45 -4.39 2.69 7.35
CA PRO A 45 -3.87 1.47 6.74
C PRO A 45 -4.05 1.38 5.21
N LEU A 46 -4.75 2.34 4.60
CA LEU A 46 -4.99 2.43 3.15
C LEU A 46 -4.22 3.59 2.50
N ASN A 47 -3.20 4.13 3.19
CA ASN A 47 -2.35 5.15 2.61
C ASN A 47 -1.26 4.52 1.73
N GLU A 48 -1.53 4.43 0.42
CA GLU A 48 -0.59 3.88 -0.55
C GLU A 48 0.74 4.63 -0.57
N SER A 49 0.72 5.96 -0.47
CA SER A 49 1.92 6.80 -0.50
C SER A 49 2.87 6.46 0.66
N ALA A 50 2.33 6.31 1.87
CA ALA A 50 3.11 5.94 3.04
C ALA A 50 3.73 4.54 2.89
N TYR A 51 2.99 3.56 2.35
CA TYR A 51 3.58 2.25 2.01
C TYR A 51 4.71 2.39 1.00
N ASN A 52 4.49 3.10 -0.11
CA ASN A 52 5.48 3.25 -1.17
C ASN A 52 6.79 3.87 -0.66
N ARG A 53 6.72 4.92 0.18
CA ARG A 53 7.90 5.53 0.81
C ARG A 53 8.58 4.60 1.80
N LEU A 54 7.82 3.97 2.69
CA LEU A 54 8.37 3.04 3.68
C LEU A 54 9.13 1.87 3.02
N LEU A 55 8.60 1.35 1.91
CA LEU A 55 9.27 0.31 1.15
C LEU A 55 10.59 0.79 0.52
N ILE A 56 10.67 2.04 0.03
CA ILE A 56 11.92 2.61 -0.48
C ILE A 56 12.96 2.72 0.65
N LEU A 57 12.56 3.23 1.81
CA LEU A 57 13.44 3.37 2.99
C LEU A 57 13.98 2.01 3.46
N TYR A 58 13.14 0.97 3.49
CA TYR A 58 13.59 -0.38 3.84
C TYR A 58 14.53 -1.01 2.83
N ARG A 59 14.34 -0.70 1.55
CA ARG A 59 15.27 -1.13 0.51
C ARG A 59 16.62 -0.43 0.64
N GLN A 60 16.63 0.89 0.88
CA GLN A 60 17.87 1.67 1.04
C GLN A 60 18.65 1.26 2.29
N SER A 61 17.94 1.01 3.40
CA SER A 61 18.55 0.54 4.65
C SER A 61 18.90 -0.96 4.67
N LYS A 62 18.76 -1.66 3.54
CA LYS A 62 19.04 -3.11 3.40
C LYS A 62 18.32 -3.97 4.44
N GLN A 63 17.07 -3.66 4.74
CA GLN A 63 16.22 -4.40 5.69
C GLN A 63 15.14 -5.24 4.96
N PRO A 64 15.51 -6.31 4.22
CA PRO A 64 14.57 -7.05 3.37
C PRO A 64 13.46 -7.75 4.17
N LYS A 65 13.72 -8.16 5.40
CA LYS A 65 12.71 -8.76 6.29
C LYS A 65 11.60 -7.76 6.64
N LYS A 66 11.96 -6.51 6.94
CA LYS A 66 10.98 -5.45 7.22
C LYS A 66 10.24 -5.04 5.95
N GLU A 67 10.95 -4.90 4.83
CA GLU A 67 10.33 -4.66 3.52
C GLU A 67 9.24 -5.71 3.21
N LEU A 68 9.56 -6.99 3.40
CA LEU A 68 8.61 -8.09 3.17
C LEU A 68 7.40 -8.02 4.13
N ALA A 69 7.64 -7.76 5.41
CA ALA A 69 6.57 -7.62 6.40
C ALA A 69 5.60 -6.48 6.04
N THR A 70 6.14 -5.32 5.65
CA THR A 70 5.36 -4.16 5.21
C THR A 70 4.56 -4.47 3.94
N ILE A 71 5.14 -5.16 2.95
CA ILE A 71 4.44 -5.57 1.73
C ILE A 71 3.25 -6.48 2.08
N ASN A 72 3.47 -7.48 2.92
CA ASN A 72 2.40 -8.41 3.32
C ASN A 72 1.28 -7.68 4.07
N ALA A 73 1.61 -6.75 4.96
CA ALA A 73 0.62 -5.94 5.67
C ALA A 73 -0.20 -5.07 4.72
N GLY A 74 0.47 -4.40 3.76
CA GLY A 74 -0.20 -3.59 2.74
C GLY A 74 -1.14 -4.42 1.86
N ILE A 75 -0.66 -5.55 1.34
CA ILE A 75 -1.50 -6.46 0.54
C ILE A 75 -2.74 -6.88 1.34
N LYS A 76 -2.57 -7.32 2.59
CA LYS A 76 -3.69 -7.76 3.43
C LYS A 76 -4.72 -6.66 3.65
N ASN A 77 -4.29 -5.45 4.01
CA ASN A 77 -5.19 -4.33 4.28
C ASN A 77 -5.97 -3.91 3.04
N PHE A 78 -5.31 -3.85 1.88
CA PHE A 78 -5.96 -3.50 0.62
C PHE A 78 -6.86 -4.62 0.10
N GLU A 79 -6.46 -5.89 0.20
CA GLU A 79 -7.32 -7.03 -0.15
C GLU A 79 -8.60 -7.02 0.67
N GLN A 80 -8.50 -6.77 1.98
CA GLN A 80 -9.67 -6.64 2.85
C GLN A 80 -10.57 -5.45 2.48
N PHE A 81 -9.97 -4.32 2.11
CA PHE A 81 -10.73 -3.17 1.63
C PHE A 81 -11.49 -3.49 0.33
N PHE A 82 -10.82 -4.10 -0.65
CA PHE A 82 -11.47 -4.46 -1.92
C PHE A 82 -12.51 -5.57 -1.75
N SER A 83 -12.28 -6.56 -0.87
CA SER A 83 -13.28 -7.60 -0.59
C SER A 83 -14.54 -7.00 0.05
N ASN A 84 -14.37 -6.02 0.95
CA ASN A 84 -15.48 -5.33 1.58
C ASN A 84 -16.23 -4.40 0.63
N ALA A 85 -15.56 -3.86 -0.39
CA ALA A 85 -16.20 -3.10 -1.46
C ALA A 85 -17.01 -4.02 -2.40
N GLN A 86 -16.55 -5.26 -2.61
CA GLN A 86 -17.19 -6.27 -3.47
C GLN A 86 -18.30 -7.07 -2.75
N LYS A 87 -19.14 -6.40 -1.95
CA LYS A 87 -20.29 -7.09 -1.34
C LYS A 87 -21.18 -7.68 -2.44
N PRO A 88 -21.59 -8.96 -2.33
CA PRO A 88 -22.39 -9.60 -3.36
C PRO A 88 -23.71 -8.83 -3.53
N THR A 89 -24.02 -8.46 -4.77
CA THR A 89 -25.34 -7.92 -5.11
C THR A 89 -26.41 -8.94 -4.68
N PRO A 90 -27.42 -8.54 -3.91
CA PRO A 90 -28.37 -9.47 -3.30
C PRO A 90 -29.26 -10.17 -4.34
N VAL A 91 -29.38 -9.61 -5.54
CA VAL A 91 -30.25 -10.13 -6.61
C VAL A 91 -29.45 -11.02 -7.57
N LYS A 92 -29.79 -12.32 -7.60
CA LYS A 92 -29.17 -13.34 -8.46
C LYS A 92 -29.11 -12.93 -9.94
N LYS A 93 -30.19 -12.38 -10.49
CA LYS A 93 -30.27 -11.94 -11.90
C LYS A 93 -29.25 -10.86 -12.25
N ILE A 94 -29.04 -9.89 -11.37
CA ILE A 94 -28.05 -8.81 -11.56
C ILE A 94 -26.64 -9.37 -11.53
N ARG A 95 -26.37 -10.30 -10.62
CA ARG A 95 -25.09 -11.00 -10.53
C ARG A 95 -24.79 -11.81 -11.80
N ASP A 96 -25.77 -12.56 -12.29
CA ASP A 96 -25.61 -13.40 -13.47
C ASP A 96 -25.41 -12.55 -14.75
N LEU A 97 -26.12 -11.42 -14.88
CA LEU A 97 -25.90 -10.43 -15.95
C LEU A 97 -24.50 -9.81 -15.86
N SER A 98 -24.08 -9.38 -14.67
CA SER A 98 -22.75 -8.82 -14.44
C SER A 98 -21.64 -9.81 -14.81
N HIS A 99 -21.79 -11.09 -14.45
CA HIS A 99 -20.86 -12.14 -14.86
C HIS A 99 -20.83 -12.34 -16.39
N ALA A 100 -21.99 -12.32 -17.05
CA ALA A 100 -22.06 -12.44 -18.51
C ALA A 100 -21.34 -11.27 -19.20
N ILE A 101 -21.56 -10.04 -18.74
CA ILE A 101 -20.87 -8.84 -19.24
C ILE A 101 -19.36 -8.94 -19.02
N ASN A 102 -18.92 -9.29 -17.81
CA ASN A 102 -17.49 -9.41 -17.49
C ASN A 102 -16.81 -10.50 -18.31
N LYS A 103 -17.51 -11.60 -18.62
CA LYS A 103 -17.01 -12.67 -19.48
C LYS A 103 -16.92 -12.22 -20.95
N LEU A 104 -17.92 -11.52 -21.47
CA LEU A 104 -17.93 -11.02 -22.85
C LEU A 104 -16.87 -9.95 -23.09
N THR A 105 -16.66 -9.07 -22.12
CA THR A 105 -15.67 -7.98 -22.21
C THR A 105 -14.24 -8.42 -21.89
N GLY A 106 -14.03 -9.69 -21.53
CA GLY A 106 -12.71 -10.21 -21.15
C GLY A 106 -12.18 -9.66 -19.83
N LEU A 107 -13.03 -9.03 -19.02
CA LEU A 107 -12.69 -8.53 -17.69
C LEU A 107 -12.56 -9.66 -16.66
N SER A 108 -13.13 -10.82 -16.94
CA SER A 108 -12.99 -12.03 -16.13
C SER A 108 -12.62 -13.26 -16.95
N ASP A 109 -11.76 -14.11 -16.40
CA ASP A 109 -11.39 -15.41 -16.99
C ASP A 109 -12.59 -16.38 -17.00
N LYS A 110 -12.46 -17.53 -17.67
CA LYS A 110 -13.45 -18.63 -17.72
C LYS A 110 -13.92 -19.09 -16.34
N LYS A 111 -13.08 -18.89 -15.31
CA LYS A 111 -13.34 -19.21 -13.89
C LYS A 111 -13.99 -18.05 -13.10
N GLY A 112 -14.34 -16.95 -13.76
CA GLY A 112 -14.96 -15.77 -13.14
C GLY A 112 -14.00 -14.91 -12.31
N LYS A 113 -12.69 -15.18 -12.37
CA LYS A 113 -11.67 -14.37 -11.69
C LYS A 113 -11.39 -13.09 -12.50
N PRO A 114 -11.26 -11.92 -11.85
CA PRO A 114 -10.90 -10.70 -12.55
C PRO A 114 -9.53 -10.88 -13.21
N VAL A 115 -9.44 -10.50 -14.49
CA VAL A 115 -8.18 -10.54 -15.26
C VAL A 115 -7.21 -9.48 -14.73
N TYR A 116 -7.73 -8.39 -14.17
CA TYR A 116 -6.95 -7.30 -13.61
C TYR A 116 -6.96 -7.33 -12.08
N GLU A 117 -5.78 -7.38 -11.47
CA GLU A 117 -5.61 -7.12 -10.04
C GLU A 117 -5.58 -5.61 -9.79
N PRO A 118 -6.34 -5.07 -8.81
CA PRO A 118 -6.34 -3.65 -8.54
C PRO A 118 -4.97 -3.16 -8.05
N GLU A 119 -4.55 -1.97 -8.49
CA GLU A 119 -3.43 -1.27 -7.88
C GLU A 119 -3.81 -0.84 -6.45
N PRO A 120 -2.89 -0.90 -5.47
CA PRO A 120 -1.44 -1.15 -5.56
C PRO A 120 -1.01 -2.63 -5.42
N ILE A 121 -1.94 -3.57 -5.27
CA ILE A 121 -1.65 -4.97 -4.90
C ILE A 121 -0.75 -5.66 -5.93
N ALA A 122 -1.06 -5.52 -7.22
CA ALA A 122 -0.28 -6.14 -8.30
C ALA A 122 1.20 -5.72 -8.26
N ARG A 123 1.46 -4.43 -8.01
CA ARG A 123 2.81 -3.84 -7.91
C ARG A 123 3.55 -4.39 -6.69
N TRP A 124 2.88 -4.45 -5.55
CA TRP A 124 3.46 -4.98 -4.32
C TRP A 124 3.72 -6.49 -4.39
N ARG A 125 2.90 -7.26 -5.10
CA ARG A 125 3.14 -8.69 -5.36
C ARG A 125 4.41 -8.92 -6.17
N LYS A 126 4.60 -8.20 -7.27
CA LYS A 126 5.87 -8.23 -8.04
C LYS A 126 7.07 -7.86 -7.16
N ARG A 127 6.93 -6.83 -6.32
CA ARG A 127 7.99 -6.42 -5.38
C ARG A 127 8.27 -7.50 -4.33
N LYS A 128 7.23 -8.17 -3.81
CA LYS A 128 7.33 -9.28 -2.87
C LYS A 128 8.21 -10.40 -3.42
N GLU A 129 7.98 -10.80 -4.67
CA GLU A 129 8.76 -11.86 -5.33
C GLU A 129 10.24 -11.51 -5.41
N VAL A 130 10.56 -10.26 -5.78
CA VAL A 130 11.94 -9.78 -5.83
C VAL A 130 12.59 -9.80 -4.45
N VAL A 131 11.88 -9.37 -3.40
CA VAL A 131 12.39 -9.38 -2.03
C VAL A 131 12.58 -10.81 -1.52
N LEU A 132 11.65 -11.72 -1.82
CA LEU A 132 11.77 -13.14 -1.47
C LEU A 132 12.98 -13.79 -2.14
N LYS A 133 13.20 -13.53 -3.43
CA LYS A 133 14.41 -14.00 -4.13
C LYS A 133 15.70 -13.51 -3.46
N LYS A 134 15.72 -12.27 -2.94
CA LYS A 134 16.88 -11.75 -2.19
C LYS A 134 17.08 -12.37 -0.82
N ILE A 135 16.00 -12.80 -0.15
CA ILE A 135 16.08 -13.46 1.15
C ILE A 135 16.52 -14.93 0.97
N ASN A 136 15.98 -15.61 -0.04
CA ASN A 136 16.20 -17.04 -0.27
C ASN A 136 17.42 -17.34 -1.16
N GLY A 137 17.82 -16.41 -2.02
CA GLY A 137 19.02 -16.50 -2.87
C GLY A 137 20.27 -15.96 -2.18
N LYS A 138 20.27 -15.94 -0.84
CA LYS A 138 21.43 -15.70 0.00
C LYS A 138 21.93 -17.03 0.54
#